data_AF-A0A9P6TJS3-F1
#
_entry.id   AF-A0A9P6TJS3-F1
#
_cell.length_a   1.000
_cell.length_b   1.000
_cell.length_c   1.000
_cell.angle_alpha   90.00
_cell.angle_beta   90.00
_cell.angle_gamma   90.00
#
_symmetry.space_group_name_H-M   'P 1'
#
loop_
_entity.id
_entity.type
_entity.pdbx_description
1 polymer ?
#
loop_
_entity_poly.entity_id
_entity_poly.type
_entity_poly.pdbx_seq_one_letter_code
_entity_poly.pdbx_strand_id
1 'polypeptide(L)'
;MSADRVARVDACARVQCVPPVPEESIDYRIGPYACCAYTDSRKLYASSWTAHRASLIGTMRLFDYRKRVGVAACAALFGMARADVAGGVGAASRSLDDALACQLRAHDFIAPLVGDGLIGPKASRVEDDSVNAFFPTHGVDLRAFGFSVIAVVGYQKDDALFRQGRGKPIGDSAYGAVVLGSTKRVKAKVERAGSSAIVHPVGPFMTAIFCDAQR
;
A
#
# COMPACT_ATOMS: atom_id res chain seq x y z
N MET A 1 -49.34 14.07 23.01
CA MET A 1 -48.58 13.09 22.20
C MET A 1 -48.95 13.38 20.75
N SER A 2 -48.05 13.97 19.96
CA SER A 2 -48.38 14.64 18.68
C SER A 2 -47.85 13.90 17.45
N ALA A 3 -48.70 13.83 16.42
CA ALA A 3 -48.65 12.99 15.23
C ALA A 3 -47.79 13.54 14.08
N ASP A 4 -46.56 14.00 14.35
CA ASP A 4 -45.77 14.79 13.39
C ASP A 4 -44.53 14.06 12.80
N ARG A 5 -44.42 12.74 12.98
CA ARG A 5 -43.18 12.00 12.65
C ARG A 5 -43.27 11.03 11.46
N VAL A 6 -44.45 10.86 10.86
CA VAL A 6 -44.66 9.85 9.79
C VAL A 6 -44.65 10.46 8.37
N ALA A 7 -44.69 11.80 8.22
CA ALA A 7 -44.79 12.45 6.91
C ALA A 7 -43.46 12.71 6.17
N ARG A 8 -42.32 12.16 6.62
CA ARG A 8 -41.00 12.43 6.00
C ARG A 8 -40.37 11.29 5.19
N VAL A 9 -41.05 10.14 5.04
CA VAL A 9 -40.40 8.94 4.45
C VAL A 9 -40.72 8.71 2.96
N ASP A 10 -41.74 9.35 2.37
CA ASP A 10 -42.22 8.96 1.01
C ASP A 10 -41.81 9.85 -0.18
N ALA A 11 -40.82 10.75 -0.05
CA ALA A 11 -40.53 11.73 -1.11
C ALA A 11 -39.36 11.38 -2.08
N CYS A 12 -38.76 10.19 -2.03
CA CYS A 12 -37.60 9.84 -2.90
C CYS A 12 -37.87 8.75 -3.95
N ALA A 13 -39.13 8.44 -4.26
CA ALA A 13 -39.45 7.45 -5.30
C ALA A 13 -40.10 8.13 -6.52
N ARG A 14 -39.27 8.63 -7.45
CA ARG A 14 -39.51 8.72 -8.92
C ARG A 14 -38.60 9.78 -9.57
N VAL A 15 -37.45 9.38 -10.10
CA VAL A 15 -36.84 10.04 -11.27
C VAL A 15 -36.17 8.96 -12.12
N GLN A 16 -36.60 8.85 -13.38
CA GLN A 16 -36.06 7.94 -14.39
C GLN A 16 -34.62 8.35 -14.79
N CYS A 17 -33.72 7.37 -14.89
CA CYS A 17 -32.39 7.57 -15.44
C CYS A 17 -32.46 7.57 -16.98
N VAL A 18 -32.03 8.66 -17.61
CA VAL A 18 -31.72 8.72 -19.05
C VAL A 18 -30.19 8.57 -19.19
N PRO A 19 -29.67 7.74 -20.11
CA PRO A 19 -28.23 7.56 -20.27
C PRO A 19 -27.56 8.81 -20.89
N PRO A 20 -26.29 9.13 -20.55
CA PRO A 20 -25.60 10.29 -21.10
C PRO A 20 -25.14 10.05 -22.55
N VAL A 21 -25.32 11.08 -23.37
CA VAL A 21 -24.85 11.25 -24.76
C VAL A 21 -23.35 11.60 -24.73
N PRO A 22 -22.53 11.18 -25.73
CA PRO A 22 -21.11 11.49 -25.71
C PRO A 22 -20.78 12.86 -26.32
N GLU A 23 -19.55 13.28 -26.06
CA GLU A 23 -18.73 14.31 -26.72
C GLU A 23 -18.61 15.73 -26.12
N GLU A 24 -17.34 16.04 -25.85
CA GLU A 24 -16.61 17.21 -26.34
C GLU A 24 -16.96 18.62 -25.82
N SER A 25 -15.89 19.31 -25.45
CA SER A 25 -15.76 20.76 -25.23
C SER A 25 -16.15 21.35 -23.85
N ILE A 26 -15.26 22.25 -23.45
CA ILE A 26 -15.08 22.94 -22.17
C ILE A 26 -16.13 24.04 -21.98
N ASP A 27 -16.79 24.12 -20.82
CA ASP A 27 -17.04 25.40 -20.11
C ASP A 27 -17.32 25.16 -18.61
N TYR A 28 -16.57 25.85 -17.77
CA TYR A 28 -16.66 25.78 -16.31
C TYR A 28 -17.61 26.88 -15.84
N ARG A 29 -18.90 26.55 -15.66
CA ARG A 29 -19.84 27.38 -14.88
C ARG A 29 -20.50 26.56 -13.77
N ILE A 30 -20.21 26.99 -12.54
CA ILE A 30 -20.88 26.54 -11.33
C ILE A 30 -22.27 27.19 -11.27
N GLY A 31 -23.32 26.36 -11.29
CA GLY A 31 -24.71 26.72 -11.02
C GLY A 31 -25.46 25.50 -10.46
N PRO A 32 -26.47 25.67 -9.57
CA PRO A 32 -26.65 24.78 -8.44
C PRO A 32 -27.90 23.92 -8.57
N TYR A 33 -27.81 22.67 -9.04
CA TYR A 33 -28.85 21.67 -8.77
C TYR A 33 -28.30 20.24 -8.80
N ALA A 34 -28.90 19.42 -7.92
CA ALA A 34 -28.96 17.96 -7.92
C ALA A 34 -27.81 17.17 -7.30
N CYS A 35 -27.95 16.97 -5.99
CA CYS A 35 -27.52 15.77 -5.29
C CYS A 35 -28.08 14.50 -5.95
N CYS A 36 -27.22 13.63 -6.45
CA CYS A 36 -27.41 12.20 -6.25
C CYS A 36 -26.57 11.82 -5.04
N ALA A 37 -27.23 11.31 -3.98
CA ALA A 37 -26.56 10.71 -2.85
C ALA A 37 -25.89 9.40 -3.29
N TYR A 38 -24.72 9.53 -3.93
CA TYR A 38 -23.69 8.51 -3.88
C TYR A 38 -23.12 8.62 -2.46
N THR A 39 -23.29 7.60 -1.63
CA THR A 39 -22.65 7.53 -0.32
C THR A 39 -21.15 7.46 -0.56
N ASP A 40 -20.58 8.66 -0.60
CA ASP A 40 -19.20 8.97 -0.89
C ASP A 40 -18.39 8.77 0.39
N SER A 41 -17.56 7.72 0.41
CA SER A 41 -16.62 7.37 1.47
C SER A 41 -15.51 8.43 1.69
N ARG A 42 -15.59 9.59 1.05
CA ARG A 42 -14.59 10.67 0.99
C ARG A 42 -14.44 11.55 2.25
N LYS A 43 -14.76 11.07 3.45
CA LYS A 43 -14.59 11.89 4.68
C LYS A 43 -13.64 11.37 5.77
N LEU A 44 -12.76 10.42 5.47
CA LEU A 44 -11.69 10.04 6.41
C LEU A 44 -10.26 10.24 5.87
N TYR A 45 -10.09 10.66 4.61
CA TYR A 45 -8.77 10.90 3.99
C TYR A 45 -8.44 12.39 3.89
N ALA A 46 -8.24 13.07 5.03
CA ALA A 46 -7.71 14.45 4.97
C ALA A 46 -6.95 14.95 6.22
N SER A 47 -6.93 14.25 7.36
CA SER A 47 -6.40 14.88 8.58
C SER A 47 -5.61 13.93 9.47
N SER A 48 -4.33 13.69 9.14
CA SER A 48 -3.25 13.48 10.13
C SER A 48 -1.89 13.20 9.47
N TRP A 49 -1.37 14.14 8.66
CA TRP A 49 0.01 14.03 8.13
C TRP A 49 0.91 15.19 8.57
N THR A 50 0.55 15.87 9.65
CA THR A 50 1.35 16.94 10.23
C THR A 50 1.31 16.81 11.74
N ALA A 51 2.26 16.07 12.33
CA ALA A 51 2.92 16.45 13.57
C ALA A 51 4.00 15.43 13.98
N HIS A 52 5.11 15.97 14.51
CA HIS A 52 6.13 15.33 15.35
C HIS A 52 7.26 14.55 14.68
N ARG A 53 8.20 15.30 14.06
CA ARG A 53 9.64 14.98 14.12
C ARG A 53 10.29 15.96 15.09
N ALA A 54 10.47 15.53 16.34
CA ALA A 54 11.38 16.17 17.27
C ALA A 54 11.90 15.12 18.26
N SER A 55 13.23 15.08 18.40
CA SER A 55 13.98 14.51 19.51
C SER A 55 14.04 12.98 19.61
N LEU A 56 15.20 12.39 19.32
CA LEU A 56 16.19 12.09 20.35
C LEU A 56 17.47 11.52 19.72
N ILE A 57 18.56 12.27 19.91
CA ILE A 57 19.95 11.81 19.85
C ILE A 57 20.20 11.00 21.13
N GLY A 58 20.76 9.79 21.03
CA GLY A 58 21.05 9.00 22.23
C GLY A 58 21.77 7.69 21.99
N THR A 59 23.09 7.74 22.11
CA THR A 59 24.01 6.66 22.53
C THR A 59 24.21 5.45 21.62
N MET A 60 25.31 5.54 20.86
CA MET A 60 26.22 4.44 20.52
C MET A 60 26.42 3.51 21.72
N ARG A 61 26.21 2.21 21.52
CA ARG A 61 27.01 1.18 22.19
C ARG A 61 27.44 0.16 21.14
N LEU A 62 28.75 0.04 21.03
CA LEU A 62 29.45 -1.03 20.35
C LEU A 62 28.87 -2.38 20.76
N PHE A 63 28.42 -3.16 19.80
CA PHE A 63 28.43 -4.61 19.91
C PHE A 63 29.48 -5.16 18.95
N ASP A 64 30.64 -5.37 19.54
CA ASP A 64 31.79 -6.07 19.02
C ASP A 64 31.39 -7.53 18.73
N TYR A 65 31.33 -7.92 17.46
CA TYR A 65 31.10 -9.31 17.07
C TYR A 65 32.34 -9.85 16.33
N ARG A 66 33.36 -10.23 17.12
CA ARG A 66 34.50 -11.05 16.69
C ARG A 66 34.01 -12.44 16.25
N LYS A 67 33.60 -12.57 14.99
CA LYS A 67 33.51 -13.89 14.33
C LYS A 67 34.92 -14.37 13.99
N ARG A 68 35.39 -15.33 14.80
CA ARG A 68 36.49 -16.23 14.44
C ARG A 68 36.05 -17.07 13.24
N VAL A 69 36.49 -16.70 12.04
CA VAL A 69 36.47 -17.60 10.88
C VAL A 69 37.82 -18.30 10.84
N GLY A 70 37.84 -19.56 11.28
CA GLY A 70 38.98 -20.43 11.07
C GLY A 70 39.08 -20.75 9.59
N VAL A 71 40.02 -20.11 8.90
CA VAL A 71 40.41 -20.48 7.53
C VAL A 71 41.34 -21.67 7.65
N ALA A 72 40.80 -22.87 7.46
CA ALA A 72 41.60 -24.05 7.17
C ALA A 72 42.15 -23.90 5.75
N ALA A 73 43.47 -23.70 5.66
CA ALA A 73 44.20 -23.69 4.40
C ALA A 73 44.20 -25.11 3.81
N CYS A 74 43.52 -25.31 2.69
CA CYS A 74 43.83 -26.37 1.74
C CYS A 74 44.39 -25.71 0.49
N ALA A 75 45.72 -25.65 0.42
CA ALA A 75 46.46 -25.26 -0.76
C ALA A 75 46.47 -26.44 -1.75
N ALA A 76 45.85 -26.27 -2.91
CA ALA A 76 46.13 -27.10 -4.08
C ALA A 76 46.13 -26.20 -5.33
N LEU A 77 47.23 -26.30 -6.06
CA LEU A 77 47.67 -25.47 -7.17
C LEU A 77 46.88 -25.77 -8.44
N PHE A 78 46.15 -24.80 -9.00
CA PHE A 78 45.82 -24.74 -10.43
C PHE A 78 45.56 -23.29 -10.88
N GLY A 79 46.32 -22.84 -11.88
CA GLY A 79 45.93 -21.89 -12.94
C GLY A 79 45.58 -20.44 -12.56
N MET A 80 46.46 -19.49 -12.92
CA MET A 80 46.15 -18.06 -12.96
C MET A 80 45.10 -17.73 -14.02
N ALA A 81 43.91 -17.29 -13.57
CA ALA A 81 43.08 -16.32 -14.25
C ALA A 81 42.38 -15.46 -13.18
N ARG A 82 42.95 -14.28 -12.89
CA ARG A 82 42.28 -13.28 -12.06
C ARG A 82 41.17 -12.64 -12.90
N ALA A 83 39.95 -13.11 -12.72
CA ALA A 83 38.77 -12.31 -13.04
C ALA A 83 38.51 -11.42 -11.82
N ASP A 84 38.85 -10.13 -11.93
CA ASP A 84 38.39 -9.10 -11.00
C ASP A 84 36.87 -8.98 -11.14
N VAL A 85 36.13 -9.80 -10.38
CA VAL A 85 34.69 -9.62 -10.19
C VAL A 85 34.54 -8.43 -9.24
N ALA A 86 34.53 -7.22 -9.79
CA ALA A 86 34.04 -6.04 -9.09
C ALA A 86 32.53 -6.21 -8.85
N GLY A 87 32.19 -7.05 -7.87
CA GLY A 87 30.84 -7.17 -7.33
C GLY A 87 30.52 -5.89 -6.58
N GLY A 88 30.06 -4.87 -7.31
CA GLY A 88 29.38 -3.75 -6.69
C GLY A 88 28.23 -4.30 -5.86
N VAL A 89 28.29 -4.09 -4.55
CA VAL A 89 27.15 -4.25 -3.64
C VAL A 89 26.10 -3.21 -4.01
N GLY A 90 25.43 -3.43 -5.14
CA GLY A 90 24.16 -2.80 -5.42
C GLY A 90 23.15 -3.40 -4.45
N ALA A 91 22.48 -2.56 -3.67
CA ALA A 91 21.30 -2.98 -2.94
C ALA A 91 20.32 -3.58 -3.98
N ALA A 92 20.13 -4.90 -3.95
CA ALA A 92 19.20 -5.56 -4.84
C ALA A 92 17.80 -5.04 -4.53
N SER A 93 17.14 -4.42 -5.52
CA SER A 93 15.77 -3.97 -5.36
C SER A 93 14.83 -5.17 -5.48
N ARG A 94 13.88 -5.28 -4.57
CA ARG A 94 12.89 -6.36 -4.60
C ARG A 94 11.59 -5.81 -5.17
N SER A 95 11.20 -6.36 -6.33
CA SER A 95 9.94 -6.02 -6.99
C SER A 95 8.75 -6.75 -6.36
N LEU A 96 7.60 -6.09 -6.27
CA LEU A 96 6.31 -6.62 -5.81
C LEU A 96 5.30 -6.83 -6.96
N ASP A 97 5.70 -6.61 -8.21
CA ASP A 97 4.80 -6.50 -9.37
C ASP A 97 3.94 -7.75 -9.57
N ASP A 98 4.55 -8.93 -9.55
CA ASP A 98 3.86 -10.21 -9.72
C ASP A 98 2.83 -10.45 -8.61
N ALA A 99 3.19 -10.11 -7.37
CA ALA A 99 2.32 -10.28 -6.22
C ALA A 99 1.14 -9.29 -6.26
N LEU A 100 1.32 -8.13 -6.89
CA LEU A 100 0.29 -7.13 -7.16
C LEU A 100 -0.52 -7.43 -8.43
N ALA A 101 -0.50 -8.67 -8.94
CA ALA A 101 -1.45 -9.15 -9.96
C ALA A 101 -2.83 -9.54 -9.38
N CYS A 102 -3.07 -9.33 -8.08
CA CYS A 102 -4.33 -9.58 -7.38
C CYS A 102 -4.82 -11.04 -7.42
N GLN A 103 -3.88 -11.99 -7.33
CA GLN A 103 -4.15 -13.43 -7.30
C GLN A 103 -3.95 -14.07 -5.92
N LEU A 104 -3.52 -13.28 -4.93
CA LEU A 104 -3.16 -13.76 -3.60
C LEU A 104 -4.19 -13.34 -2.54
N ARG A 105 -4.09 -13.92 -1.35
CA ARG A 105 -4.69 -13.35 -0.13
C ARG A 105 -3.66 -12.47 0.58
N ALA A 106 -4.13 -11.66 1.52
CA ALA A 106 -3.26 -10.70 2.19
C ALA A 106 -2.16 -11.38 3.03
N HIS A 107 -2.45 -12.53 3.67
CA HIS A 107 -1.44 -13.29 4.38
C HIS A 107 -0.31 -13.75 3.43
N ASP A 108 -0.67 -14.33 2.28
CA ASP A 108 0.30 -14.84 1.30
C ASP A 108 1.17 -13.73 0.70
N PHE A 109 0.65 -12.50 0.68
CA PHE A 109 1.39 -11.32 0.27
C PHE A 109 2.31 -10.78 1.38
N ILE A 110 1.83 -10.66 2.61
CA ILE A 110 2.56 -9.99 3.70
C ILE A 110 3.53 -10.91 4.44
N ALA A 111 3.15 -12.17 4.70
CA ALA A 111 3.94 -13.09 5.51
C ALA A 111 5.35 -13.35 4.94
N PRO A 112 5.53 -13.53 3.61
CA PRO A 112 6.88 -13.68 3.05
C PRO A 112 7.73 -12.41 3.23
N LEU A 113 7.13 -11.21 3.08
CA LEU A 113 7.85 -9.95 3.26
C LEU A 113 8.31 -9.75 4.71
N VAL A 114 7.51 -10.21 5.68
CA VAL A 114 7.91 -10.26 7.09
C VAL A 114 9.01 -11.29 7.31
N GLY A 115 8.84 -12.50 6.77
CA GLY A 115 9.79 -13.61 6.92
C GLY A 115 11.18 -13.27 6.37
N ASP A 116 11.23 -12.57 5.24
CA ASP A 116 12.46 -12.11 4.58
C ASP A 116 13.05 -10.85 5.23
N GLY A 117 12.38 -10.27 6.25
CA GLY A 117 12.81 -9.04 6.91
C GLY A 117 12.72 -7.79 6.04
N LEU A 118 11.96 -7.84 4.94
CA LEU A 118 11.78 -6.72 4.01
C LEU A 118 10.86 -5.63 4.58
N ILE A 119 9.95 -6.02 5.47
CA ILE A 119 9.09 -5.13 6.25
C ILE A 119 9.13 -5.52 7.73
N GLY A 120 8.69 -4.63 8.61
CA GLY A 120 8.61 -4.92 10.04
C GLY A 120 7.62 -6.05 10.37
N PRO A 121 7.89 -6.86 11.42
CA PRO A 121 7.04 -7.99 11.79
C PRO A 121 5.71 -7.60 12.45
N LYS A 122 5.51 -6.31 12.72
CA LYS A 122 4.29 -5.75 13.29
C LYS A 122 3.84 -4.57 12.44
N ALA A 123 2.53 -4.43 12.31
CA ALA A 123 1.94 -3.25 11.70
C ALA A 123 2.44 -1.99 12.41
N SER A 124 3.02 -1.08 11.63
CA SER A 124 3.48 0.23 12.07
C SER A 124 2.29 1.14 12.38
N ARG A 125 1.17 0.96 11.66
CA ARG A 125 -0.11 1.63 11.90
C ARG A 125 -1.25 0.68 11.58
N VAL A 126 -2.37 0.86 12.27
CA VAL A 126 -3.64 0.15 12.00
C VAL A 126 -4.70 1.22 11.83
N GLU A 127 -5.34 1.24 10.67
CA GLU A 127 -6.42 2.18 10.36
C GLU A 127 -7.74 1.70 10.97
N ASP A 128 -8.73 2.59 11.08
CA ASP A 128 -10.02 2.26 11.68
C ASP A 128 -10.77 1.17 10.85
N ASP A 129 -10.58 1.12 9.54
CA ASP A 129 -11.13 0.08 8.64
C ASP A 129 -10.32 -1.24 8.66
N SER A 130 -9.46 -1.41 9.67
CA SER A 130 -8.59 -2.57 9.89
C SER A 130 -7.46 -2.75 8.88
N VAL A 131 -7.22 -1.80 7.97
CA VAL A 131 -6.02 -1.86 7.12
C VAL A 131 -4.77 -1.68 7.99
N ASN A 132 -3.86 -2.66 7.94
CA ASN A 132 -2.58 -2.62 8.64
C ASN A 132 -1.51 -2.10 7.67
N ALA A 133 -0.74 -1.11 8.09
CA ALA A 133 0.37 -0.56 7.33
C ALA A 133 1.72 -1.02 7.94
N PHE A 134 2.59 -1.52 7.07
CA PHE A 134 3.93 -2.01 7.40
C PHE A 134 4.95 -1.19 6.62
N PHE A 135 5.91 -0.58 7.32
CA PHE A 135 6.99 0.13 6.63
C PHE A 135 8.09 -0.85 6.19
N PRO A 136 8.72 -0.60 5.02
CA PRO A 136 9.95 -1.28 4.65
C PRO A 136 11.01 -1.15 5.74
N THR A 137 11.77 -2.23 5.95
CA THR A 137 12.93 -2.19 6.83
C THR A 137 13.96 -1.20 6.30
N HIS A 138 14.64 -0.50 7.20
CA HIS A 138 15.61 0.53 6.81
C HIS A 138 16.70 -0.05 5.89
N GLY A 139 16.92 0.60 4.73
CA GLY A 139 17.91 0.18 3.73
C GLY A 139 17.40 -0.84 2.70
N VAL A 140 16.15 -1.32 2.82
CA VAL A 140 15.51 -2.17 1.81
C VAL A 140 14.91 -1.29 0.70
N ASP A 141 15.26 -1.58 -0.56
CA ASP A 141 14.61 -0.97 -1.73
C ASP A 141 13.49 -1.89 -2.25
N LEU A 142 12.26 -1.64 -1.79
CA LEU A 142 11.06 -2.28 -2.33
C LEU A 142 10.49 -1.46 -3.48
N ARG A 143 10.14 -2.15 -4.57
CA ARG A 143 9.60 -1.55 -5.79
C ARG A 143 8.25 -2.16 -6.15
N ALA A 144 7.35 -1.33 -6.67
CA ALA A 144 6.13 -1.76 -7.32
C ALA A 144 5.92 -0.95 -8.61
N PHE A 145 5.86 -1.64 -9.74
CA PHE A 145 5.79 -1.16 -11.11
C PHE A 145 6.85 -0.10 -11.45
N GLY A 146 8.04 -0.25 -10.85
CA GLY A 146 9.18 0.66 -10.96
C GLY A 146 9.16 1.86 -10.00
N PHE A 147 8.14 1.99 -9.14
CA PHE A 147 8.06 3.04 -8.13
C PHE A 147 8.56 2.55 -6.77
N SER A 148 9.18 3.42 -5.98
CA SER A 148 9.60 3.10 -4.61
C SER A 148 8.39 2.93 -3.70
N VAL A 149 8.35 1.81 -2.98
CA VAL A 149 7.34 1.50 -1.97
C VAL A 149 7.72 2.16 -0.66
N ILE A 150 6.79 2.91 -0.07
CA ILE A 150 6.97 3.57 1.23
C ILE A 150 6.20 2.89 2.36
N ALA A 151 5.15 2.14 2.00
CA ALA A 151 4.41 1.31 2.92
C ALA A 151 3.81 0.13 2.16
N VAL A 152 3.77 -1.02 2.80
CA VAL A 152 3.00 -2.18 2.38
C VAL A 152 1.76 -2.22 3.26
N VAL A 153 0.60 -2.51 2.68
CA VAL A 153 -0.67 -2.52 3.40
C VAL A 153 -1.38 -3.86 3.24
N GLY A 154 -2.12 -4.26 4.27
CA GLY A 154 -2.99 -5.42 4.15
C GLY A 154 -3.91 -5.62 5.34
N TYR A 155 -4.91 -6.45 5.14
CA TYR A 155 -5.81 -6.96 6.17
C TYR A 155 -6.30 -8.33 5.74
N GLN A 156 -6.38 -9.26 6.68
CA GLN A 156 -7.08 -10.52 6.52
C GLN A 156 -7.86 -10.81 7.79
N LYS A 157 -9.11 -11.22 7.62
CA LYS A 157 -9.97 -11.62 8.73
C LYS A 157 -9.45 -12.90 9.38
N ASP A 158 -9.54 -12.95 10.71
CA ASP A 158 -9.18 -14.11 11.54
C ASP A 158 -7.71 -14.57 11.40
N ASP A 159 -6.82 -13.65 11.02
CA ASP A 159 -5.39 -13.93 10.82
C ASP A 159 -4.53 -13.19 11.86
N ALA A 160 -3.64 -13.94 12.52
CA ALA A 160 -2.84 -13.42 13.63
C ALA A 160 -1.79 -12.37 13.22
N LEU A 161 -1.45 -12.27 11.93
CA LEU A 161 -0.53 -11.25 11.42
C LEU A 161 -1.19 -9.86 11.42
N PHE A 162 -2.52 -9.80 11.35
CA PHE A 162 -3.27 -8.56 11.20
C PHE A 162 -4.01 -8.20 12.49
N ARG A 163 -4.00 -6.90 12.80
CA ARG A 163 -4.76 -6.36 13.93
C ARG A 163 -6.04 -5.74 13.41
N GLN A 164 -7.15 -6.00 14.10
CA GLN A 164 -8.42 -5.36 13.77
C GLN A 164 -8.42 -3.90 14.24
N GLY A 165 -8.92 -3.02 13.38
CA GLY A 165 -9.18 -1.62 13.69
C GLY A 165 -10.45 -1.46 14.53
N ARG A 166 -10.82 -0.21 14.83
CA ARG A 166 -12.01 0.11 15.66
C ARG A 166 -13.31 0.19 14.87
N GLY A 167 -13.22 0.29 13.54
CA GLY A 167 -14.33 0.42 12.62
C GLY A 167 -14.68 -0.89 11.91
N LYS A 168 -15.55 -0.77 10.91
CA LYS A 168 -15.91 -1.91 10.05
C LYS A 168 -14.71 -2.27 9.16
N PRO A 169 -14.27 -3.55 9.12
CA PRO A 169 -13.20 -3.97 8.24
C PRO A 169 -13.50 -3.68 6.76
N ILE A 170 -12.45 -3.40 5.99
CA ILE A 170 -12.53 -3.11 4.54
C ILE A 170 -13.09 -4.29 3.72
N GLY A 171 -12.95 -5.53 4.22
CA GLY A 171 -13.41 -6.76 3.60
C GLY A 171 -12.85 -7.97 4.35
N ASP A 172 -12.98 -9.17 3.79
CA ASP A 172 -12.39 -10.38 4.39
C ASP A 172 -10.88 -10.50 4.13
N SER A 173 -10.40 -9.98 2.99
CA SER A 173 -8.99 -9.90 2.67
C SER A 173 -8.72 -8.77 1.70
N ALA A 174 -7.68 -7.98 1.95
CA ALA A 174 -7.21 -6.97 1.02
C ALA A 174 -5.74 -6.65 1.25
N TYR A 175 -5.01 -6.30 0.19
CA TYR A 175 -3.57 -6.03 0.30
C TYR A 175 -3.08 -5.07 -0.77
N GLY A 176 -1.88 -4.51 -0.58
CA GLY A 176 -1.32 -3.60 -1.55
C GLY A 176 -0.04 -2.93 -1.13
N ALA A 177 0.37 -1.95 -1.92
CA ALA A 177 1.53 -1.12 -1.65
C ALA A 177 1.20 0.36 -1.90
N VAL A 178 1.77 1.22 -1.07
CA VAL A 178 1.78 2.67 -1.27
C VAL A 178 3.12 3.05 -1.85
N VAL A 179 3.09 3.71 -3.00
CA VAL A 179 4.28 4.10 -3.76
C VAL A 179 4.43 5.61 -3.87
N LEU A 180 5.67 6.06 -4.03
CA LEU A 180 5.99 7.42 -4.45
C LEU A 180 5.79 7.56 -5.96
N GLY A 181 4.75 8.27 -6.34
CA GLY A 181 4.38 8.49 -7.73
C GLY A 181 3.04 9.18 -7.87
N SER A 182 2.88 9.96 -8.94
CA SER A 182 1.57 10.53 -9.26
C SER A 182 0.61 9.45 -9.75
N THR A 183 -0.66 9.57 -9.38
CA THR A 183 -1.71 8.59 -9.72
C THR A 183 -1.76 8.29 -11.21
N LYS A 184 -1.63 9.32 -12.06
CA LYS A 184 -1.58 9.15 -13.53
C LYS A 184 -0.44 8.23 -13.98
N ARG A 185 0.77 8.41 -13.45
CA ARG A 185 1.94 7.61 -13.84
C ARG A 185 1.85 6.18 -13.31
N VAL A 186 1.40 6.03 -12.07
CA VAL A 186 1.22 4.73 -11.42
C VAL A 186 0.16 3.92 -12.15
N LYS A 187 -1.03 4.49 -12.39
CA LYS A 187 -2.12 3.86 -13.13
C LYS A 187 -1.67 3.37 -14.51
N ALA A 188 -1.01 4.21 -15.28
CA ALA A 188 -0.49 3.83 -16.60
C ALA A 188 0.55 2.70 -16.56
N LYS A 189 1.26 2.50 -15.44
CA LYS A 189 2.22 1.40 -15.28
C LYS A 189 1.53 0.10 -14.85
N VAL A 190 0.58 0.17 -13.92
CA VAL A 190 -0.25 -0.97 -13.50
C VAL A 190 -1.03 -1.54 -14.69
N GLU A 191 -1.67 -0.67 -15.48
CA GLU A 191 -2.44 -1.08 -16.67
C GLU A 191 -1.55 -1.74 -17.73
N ARG A 192 -0.36 -1.19 -17.98
CA ARG A 192 0.62 -1.79 -18.92
C ARG A 192 1.12 -3.15 -18.47
N ALA A 193 1.17 -3.39 -17.16
CA ALA A 193 1.54 -4.69 -16.60
C ALA A 193 0.37 -5.69 -16.62
N GLY A 194 -0.84 -5.28 -17.02
CA GLY A 194 -2.02 -6.15 -17.04
C GLY A 194 -2.54 -6.50 -15.64
N SER A 195 -2.15 -5.77 -14.60
CA SER A 195 -2.64 -5.98 -13.24
C SER A 195 -4.06 -5.41 -13.08
N SER A 196 -4.92 -6.15 -12.37
CA SER A 196 -6.27 -5.73 -11.99
C SER A 196 -6.31 -4.87 -10.72
N ALA A 197 -5.14 -4.44 -10.21
CA ALA A 197 -5.08 -3.65 -9.00
C ALA A 197 -5.74 -2.27 -9.16
N ILE A 198 -6.44 -1.86 -8.10
CA ILE A 198 -7.10 -0.57 -7.98
C ILE A 198 -6.05 0.48 -7.58
N VAL A 199 -5.99 1.58 -8.32
CA VAL A 199 -5.04 2.67 -8.07
C VAL A 199 -5.76 3.88 -7.47
N HIS A 200 -5.34 4.31 -6.28
CA HIS A 200 -5.98 5.40 -5.55
C HIS A 200 -4.96 6.42 -5.00
N PRO A 201 -5.18 7.74 -5.18
CA PRO A 201 -4.35 8.76 -4.53
C PRO A 201 -4.53 8.73 -3.01
N VAL A 202 -3.44 8.68 -2.25
CA VAL A 202 -3.49 8.68 -0.77
C VAL A 202 -2.77 9.88 -0.13
N GLY A 203 -2.13 10.71 -0.95
CA GLY A 203 -1.56 11.99 -0.53
C GLY A 203 -0.71 12.64 -1.62
N PRO A 204 -0.04 13.75 -1.30
CA PRO A 204 0.85 14.44 -2.25
C PRO A 204 1.94 13.50 -2.76
N PHE A 205 1.97 13.28 -4.07
CA PHE A 205 2.93 12.38 -4.74
C PHE A 205 2.91 10.92 -4.23
N MET A 206 1.84 10.49 -3.57
CA MET A 206 1.69 9.14 -3.03
C MET A 206 0.43 8.49 -3.58
N THR A 207 0.59 7.27 -4.06
CA THR A 207 -0.51 6.51 -4.67
C THR A 207 -0.51 5.10 -4.09
N ALA A 208 -1.67 4.64 -3.64
CA ALA A 208 -1.90 3.25 -3.27
C ALA A 208 -2.25 2.41 -4.50
N ILE A 209 -1.71 1.20 -4.53
CA ILE A 209 -2.04 0.13 -5.47
C ILE A 209 -2.60 -1.00 -4.64
N PHE A 210 -3.86 -1.34 -4.84
CA PHE A 210 -4.64 -2.15 -3.92
C PHE A 210 -5.33 -3.30 -4.63
N CYS A 211 -5.24 -4.49 -4.06
CA CYS A 211 -5.95 -5.68 -4.47
C CYS A 211 -7.02 -5.97 -3.43
N ASP A 212 -8.28 -5.90 -3.85
CA ASP A 212 -9.42 -6.32 -3.05
C ASP A 212 -9.69 -7.81 -3.32
N ALA A 213 -9.67 -8.62 -2.27
CA ALA A 213 -9.93 -10.05 -2.35
C ALA A 213 -11.27 -10.35 -1.63
N GLN A 214 -12.38 -9.79 -2.12
CA GLN A 214 -13.74 -10.14 -1.69
C GLN A 214 -14.20 -11.55 -2.11
N ARG A 215 -13.31 -12.54 -2.16
CA ARG A 215 -13.69 -13.91 -2.53
C ARG A 215 -13.84 -14.84 -1.35
#